data_AF-A0A9D4F052-F1
#
_entry.id   AF-A0A9D4F052-F1
#
_cell.length_a   1.000
_cell.length_b   1.000
_cell.length_c   1.000
_cell.angle_alpha   90.00
_cell.angle_beta   90.00
_cell.angle_gamma   90.00
#
_symmetry.space_group_name_H-M   'P 1'
#
loop_
_entity.id
_entity.type
_entity.pdbx_description
1 polymer ?
#
loop_
_entity_poly.entity_id
_entity_poly.type
_entity_poly.pdbx_seq_one_letter_code
_entity_poly.pdbx_strand_id
1 'polypeptide(L)'
;MGESERVTSNNSHMVETDTVRSNNSHMGGSDRVRSNTRQNGESDIVTSNNSHMGESGRVTSNNSHMGGSDRVRSNTRQMGESGIVTSNNSHMGESDRVRSNNSHMGESDIVRSNNSHMGESNRVGNNNSHMVETYRMRSNNR
;
A
#
# COMPACT_ATOMS: atom_id res chain seq x y z
N MET A 1 16.94 -22.44 17.20
CA MET A 1 15.48 -22.49 16.97
C MET A 1 15.32 -22.52 15.46
N GLY A 2 14.62 -23.53 14.92
CA GLY A 2 14.63 -23.78 13.47
C GLY A 2 13.93 -22.66 12.70
N GLU A 3 14.71 -21.87 11.98
CA GLU A 3 14.23 -20.97 10.93
C GLU A 3 13.45 -21.83 9.93
N SER A 4 12.12 -21.66 9.89
CA SER A 4 11.31 -22.38 8.92
C SER A 4 11.50 -21.66 7.58
N GLU A 5 12.52 -22.10 6.83
CA GLU A 5 12.91 -21.50 5.54
C GLU A 5 11.72 -21.31 4.60
N ARG A 6 10.72 -22.21 4.68
CA ARG A 6 9.49 -22.13 3.88
C ARG A 6 8.31 -22.77 4.60
N VAL A 7 7.18 -22.05 4.64
CA VAL A 7 5.91 -22.61 5.11
C VAL A 7 5.02 -22.97 3.94
N THR A 8 4.74 -24.26 3.82
CA THR A 8 3.93 -24.86 2.74
C THR A 8 2.64 -25.50 3.23
N SER A 9 2.38 -25.49 4.54
CA SER A 9 1.17 -26.03 5.17
C SER A 9 0.38 -24.91 5.84
N ASN A 10 -0.95 -25.03 5.85
CA ASN A 10 -1.81 -24.02 6.47
C ASN A 10 -1.59 -23.99 7.98
N ASN A 11 -1.50 -22.80 8.56
CA ASN A 11 -1.33 -22.58 9.99
C ASN A 11 -2.23 -21.45 10.48
N SER A 12 -2.70 -21.57 11.72
CA SER A 12 -3.51 -20.51 12.36
C SER A 12 -2.64 -19.32 12.74
N HIS A 13 -1.42 -19.56 13.24
CA HIS A 13 -0.52 -18.53 13.73
C HIS A 13 0.93 -18.80 13.34
N MET A 14 1.59 -17.79 12.80
CA MET A 14 3.01 -17.80 12.42
C MET A 14 3.70 -16.58 13.02
N VAL A 15 4.93 -16.75 13.53
CA VAL A 15 5.72 -15.64 14.08
C VAL A 15 6.60 -15.05 12.99
N GLU A 16 7.56 -15.82 12.46
CA GLU A 16 8.53 -15.37 11.45
C GLU A 16 8.89 -16.50 10.49
N THR A 17 9.13 -16.17 9.21
CA THR A 17 9.40 -17.15 8.15
C THR A 17 9.89 -16.46 6.88
N ASP A 18 10.90 -16.98 6.19
CA ASP A 18 11.39 -16.33 4.96
C ASP A 18 10.35 -16.34 3.82
N THR A 19 9.61 -17.45 3.65
CA THR A 19 8.65 -17.55 2.55
C THR A 19 7.40 -18.34 2.92
N VAL A 20 6.24 -17.74 2.68
CA VAL A 20 4.94 -18.37 2.89
C VAL A 20 4.27 -18.68 1.55
N ARG A 21 3.89 -19.95 1.38
CA ARG A 21 3.18 -20.46 0.19
C ARG A 21 1.85 -21.14 0.51
N SER A 22 1.43 -21.16 1.77
CA SER A 22 0.16 -21.70 2.25
C SER A 22 -0.71 -20.64 2.91
N ASN A 23 -2.02 -20.87 2.95
CA ASN A 23 -2.94 -19.89 3.51
C ASN A 23 -2.87 -19.89 5.03
N ASN A 24 -2.66 -18.72 5.62
CA ASN A 24 -2.54 -18.56 7.07
C ASN A 24 -3.53 -17.53 7.60
N SER A 25 -3.96 -17.71 8.85
CA SER A 25 -4.86 -16.73 9.48
C SER A 25 -4.07 -15.52 9.98
N HIS A 26 -3.03 -15.72 10.79
CA HIS A 26 -2.22 -14.65 11.38
C HIS A 26 -0.73 -14.91 11.15
N MET A 27 0.00 -13.90 10.68
CA MET A 27 1.45 -13.95 10.48
C MET A 27 2.09 -12.68 11.02
N GLY A 28 3.15 -12.84 11.82
CA GLY A 28 3.97 -11.75 12.33
C GLY A 28 4.83 -11.12 11.23
N GLY A 29 5.83 -11.86 10.73
CA GLY A 29 6.79 -11.38 9.74
C GLY A 29 7.14 -12.39 8.65
N SER A 30 7.43 -11.93 7.44
CA SER A 30 8.01 -12.75 6.37
C SER A 30 8.67 -11.94 5.26
N ASP A 31 9.83 -12.35 4.75
CA ASP A 31 10.40 -11.68 3.56
C ASP A 31 9.44 -11.76 2.36
N ARG A 32 8.77 -12.91 2.17
CA ARG A 32 7.95 -13.17 0.97
C ARG A 32 6.66 -13.89 1.28
N VAL A 33 5.55 -13.20 1.03
CA VAL A 33 4.20 -13.78 1.09
C VAL A 33 3.66 -14.01 -0.32
N ARG A 34 3.39 -15.29 -0.63
CA ARG A 34 2.87 -15.75 -1.94
C ARG A 34 1.52 -16.45 -1.85
N SER A 35 0.88 -16.43 -0.69
CA SER A 35 -0.41 -17.06 -0.40
C SER A 35 -1.32 -16.11 0.36
N ASN A 36 -2.62 -16.39 0.36
CA ASN A 36 -3.58 -15.47 0.98
C ASN A 36 -3.50 -15.59 2.50
N THR A 37 -3.48 -14.43 3.15
CA THR A 37 -3.46 -14.32 4.61
C THR A 37 -4.61 -13.42 5.04
N ARG A 38 -5.17 -13.62 6.24
CA ARG A 38 -6.16 -12.67 6.79
C ARG A 38 -5.50 -11.48 7.48
N GLN A 39 -4.43 -11.73 8.23
CA GLN A 39 -3.66 -10.75 8.99
C GLN A 39 -2.17 -11.02 8.78
N ASN A 40 -1.46 -10.06 8.23
CA ASN A 40 0.00 -10.11 8.02
C ASN A 40 0.62 -8.86 8.64
N GLY A 41 1.58 -9.02 9.55
CA GLY A 41 2.30 -7.90 10.15
C GLY A 41 3.23 -7.26 9.14
N GLU A 42 4.47 -7.74 9.07
CA GLU A 42 5.55 -7.15 8.28
C GLU A 42 6.00 -8.07 7.16
N SER A 43 6.23 -7.52 5.95
CA SER A 43 6.84 -8.31 4.87
C SER A 43 7.56 -7.50 3.82
N ASP A 44 8.75 -7.92 3.39
CA ASP A 44 9.45 -7.20 2.32
C ASP A 44 8.67 -7.21 1.01
N ILE A 45 8.10 -8.36 0.65
CA ILE A 45 7.41 -8.55 -0.63
C ILE A 45 6.11 -9.33 -0.43
N VAL A 46 5.00 -8.71 -0.85
CA VAL A 46 3.70 -9.37 -0.93
C VAL A 46 3.19 -9.44 -2.37
N THR A 47 2.86 -10.66 -2.78
CA THR A 47 2.36 -11.00 -4.14
C THR A 47 1.00 -11.67 -4.13
N SER A 48 0.37 -11.79 -2.95
CA SER A 48 -0.92 -12.43 -2.73
C SER A 48 -1.88 -11.52 -1.96
N ASN A 49 -3.18 -11.79 -2.05
CA ASN A 49 -4.18 -10.90 -1.47
C ASN A 49 -4.26 -11.11 0.05
N ASN A 50 -4.44 -10.02 0.77
CA ASN A 50 -4.64 -10.03 2.22
C ASN A 50 -5.76 -9.07 2.64
N SER A 51 -6.48 -9.44 3.69
CA SER A 51 -7.49 -8.55 4.26
C SER A 51 -6.84 -7.40 5.00
N HIS A 52 -5.85 -7.69 5.84
CA HIS A 52 -5.17 -6.70 6.69
C HIS A 52 -3.66 -6.92 6.69
N MET A 53 -2.94 -5.91 6.25
CA MET A 53 -1.49 -5.89 6.22
C MET A 53 -0.98 -4.74 7.08
N GLY A 54 0.05 -4.98 7.88
CA GLY A 54 0.81 -3.93 8.55
C GLY A 54 1.70 -3.23 7.53
N GLU A 55 2.99 -3.55 7.55
CA GLU A 55 4.01 -2.88 6.73
C GLU A 55 4.57 -3.81 5.64
N SER A 56 4.94 -3.21 4.50
CA SER A 56 5.64 -3.94 3.46
C SER A 56 6.57 -3.11 2.59
N GLY A 57 7.74 -3.62 2.24
CA GLY A 57 8.61 -2.94 1.26
C GLY A 57 7.99 -2.87 -0.14
N ARG A 58 7.22 -3.89 -0.56
CA ARG A 58 6.59 -3.91 -1.88
C ARG A 58 5.34 -4.77 -1.92
N VAL A 59 4.26 -4.16 -2.38
CA VAL A 59 2.98 -4.85 -2.61
C VAL A 59 2.58 -4.81 -4.09
N THR A 60 2.23 -5.98 -4.61
CA THR A 60 1.81 -6.18 -6.02
C THR A 60 0.46 -6.88 -6.14
N SER A 61 -0.23 -7.11 -5.02
CA SER A 61 -1.52 -7.78 -4.91
C SER A 61 -2.54 -6.92 -4.16
N ASN A 62 -3.82 -7.18 -4.39
CA ASN A 62 -4.87 -6.31 -3.85
C ASN A 62 -5.09 -6.55 -2.35
N ASN A 63 -5.28 -5.47 -1.61
CA ASN A 63 -5.53 -5.52 -0.17
C ASN A 63 -6.76 -4.72 0.24
N SER A 64 -7.41 -5.12 1.34
CA SER A 64 -8.48 -4.29 1.91
C SER A 64 -7.90 -3.17 2.77
N HIS A 65 -7.02 -3.53 3.71
CA HIS A 65 -6.34 -2.60 4.61
C HIS A 65 -4.83 -2.81 4.57
N MET A 66 -4.09 -1.71 4.54
CA MET A 66 -2.63 -1.68 4.58
C MET A 66 -2.16 -0.55 5.48
N GLY A 67 -1.29 -0.83 6.44
CA GLY A 67 -0.66 0.17 7.30
C GLY A 67 0.31 1.03 6.52
N GLY A 68 1.37 0.42 5.98
CA GLY A 68 2.45 1.12 5.29
C GLY A 68 3.07 0.34 4.15
N SER A 69 3.55 1.01 3.10
CA SER A 69 4.46 0.39 2.13
C SER A 69 5.34 1.34 1.33
N ASP A 70 6.62 1.03 1.14
CA ASP A 70 7.48 1.85 0.27
C ASP A 70 6.96 1.93 -1.16
N ARG A 71 6.39 0.82 -1.68
CA ARG A 71 5.94 0.73 -3.08
C ARG A 71 4.68 -0.12 -3.25
N VAL A 72 3.62 0.52 -3.72
CA VAL A 72 2.35 -0.13 -4.03
C VAL A 72 2.05 -0.07 -5.53
N ARG A 73 1.82 -1.24 -6.10
CA ARG A 73 1.46 -1.43 -7.53
C ARG A 73 0.11 -2.12 -7.72
N SER A 74 -0.69 -2.20 -6.67
CA SER A 74 -1.98 -2.90 -6.63
C SER A 74 -3.03 -2.07 -5.90
N ASN A 75 -4.31 -2.37 -6.13
CA ASN A 75 -5.37 -1.57 -5.56
C ASN A 75 -5.57 -1.92 -4.08
N THR A 76 -5.68 -0.89 -3.26
CA THR A 76 -5.96 -1.01 -1.83
C THR A 76 -7.16 -0.15 -1.47
N ARG A 77 -8.13 -0.68 -0.71
CA ARG A 77 -9.28 0.13 -0.29
C ARG A 77 -8.86 1.22 0.70
N GLN A 78 -8.08 0.85 1.71
CA GLN A 78 -7.62 1.73 2.78
C GLN A 78 -6.13 1.56 2.99
N MET A 79 -5.37 2.63 2.82
CA MET A 79 -3.92 2.63 2.98
C MET A 79 -3.49 3.78 3.89
N GLY A 80 -2.63 3.50 4.87
CA GLY A 80 -2.03 4.53 5.72
C GLY A 80 -0.96 5.31 4.96
N GLU A 81 0.28 4.81 4.98
CA GLU A 81 1.46 5.51 4.47
C GLU A 81 2.08 4.80 3.26
N SER A 82 2.61 5.55 2.30
CA SER A 82 3.40 4.95 1.22
C SER A 82 4.40 5.88 0.56
N GLY A 83 5.62 5.39 0.29
CA GLY A 83 6.57 6.17 -0.50
C GLY A 83 6.10 6.39 -1.94
N ILE A 84 5.65 5.33 -2.62
CA ILE A 84 5.26 5.41 -4.04
C ILE A 84 4.02 4.57 -4.32
N VAL A 85 3.01 5.25 -4.86
CA VAL A 85 1.75 4.63 -5.26
C VAL A 85 1.53 4.79 -6.76
N THR A 86 1.28 3.66 -7.43
CA THR A 86 1.06 3.61 -8.88
C THR A 86 -0.27 2.96 -9.28
N SER A 87 -1.12 2.67 -8.29
CA SER A 87 -2.39 1.96 -8.42
C SER A 87 -3.52 2.72 -7.73
N ASN A 88 -4.76 2.45 -8.12
CA ASN A 88 -5.90 3.21 -7.63
C ASN A 88 -6.31 2.72 -6.24
N ASN A 89 -6.49 3.66 -5.33
CA ASN A 89 -6.99 3.39 -3.98
C ASN A 89 -8.31 4.12 -3.76
N SER A 90 -9.05 3.75 -2.70
CA SER A 90 -10.25 4.50 -2.31
C SER A 90 -9.92 5.56 -1.26
N HIS A 91 -9.10 5.20 -0.28
CA HIS A 91 -8.61 6.07 0.76
C HIS A 91 -7.11 5.83 0.98
N MET A 92 -6.38 6.93 1.08
CA MET A 92 -4.94 6.97 1.31
C MET A 92 -4.65 8.07 2.32
N GLY A 93 -3.82 7.76 3.32
CA GLY A 93 -3.29 8.75 4.25
C GLY A 93 -2.19 9.57 3.56
N GLU A 94 -0.94 9.24 3.84
CA GLU A 94 0.23 10.01 3.41
C GLU A 94 1.00 9.30 2.30
N SER A 95 1.56 10.06 1.35
CA SER A 95 2.48 9.49 0.37
C SER A 95 3.46 10.48 -0.26
N ASP A 96 4.73 10.11 -0.45
CA ASP A 96 5.66 11.01 -1.15
C ASP A 96 5.24 11.21 -2.61
N ARG A 97 4.81 10.13 -3.29
CA ARG A 97 4.54 10.18 -4.73
C ARG A 97 3.33 9.35 -5.12
N VAL A 98 2.36 10.01 -5.72
CA VAL A 98 1.18 9.35 -6.28
C VAL A 98 1.05 9.59 -7.78
N ARG A 99 0.89 8.49 -8.52
CA ARG A 99 0.79 8.48 -9.99
C ARG A 99 -0.54 7.89 -10.48
N SER A 100 -1.49 7.68 -9.59
CA SER A 100 -2.76 6.98 -9.83
C SER A 100 -3.92 7.73 -9.19
N ASN A 101 -5.14 7.44 -9.64
CA ASN A 101 -6.32 8.15 -9.17
C ASN A 101 -6.80 7.55 -7.84
N ASN A 102 -7.25 8.41 -6.94
CA ASN A 102 -7.74 8.05 -5.62
C ASN A 102 -8.96 8.92 -5.27
N SER A 103 -9.94 8.33 -4.58
CA SER A 103 -11.14 9.07 -4.19
C SER A 103 -10.83 10.08 -3.08
N HIS A 104 -10.09 9.63 -2.06
CA HIS A 104 -9.69 10.44 -0.91
C HIS A 104 -8.22 10.23 -0.57
N MET A 105 -7.48 11.33 -0.55
CA MET A 105 -6.07 11.36 -0.20
C MET A 105 -5.83 12.38 0.91
N GLY A 106 -5.01 12.02 1.90
CA GLY A 106 -4.45 12.96 2.86
C GLY A 106 -3.36 13.79 2.21
N GLU A 107 -2.14 13.69 2.74
CA GLU A 107 -1.00 14.50 2.34
C GLU A 107 -0.16 13.81 1.27
N SER A 108 0.38 14.59 0.33
CA SER A 108 1.38 14.07 -0.60
C SER A 108 2.33 15.11 -1.15
N ASP A 109 3.62 14.78 -1.21
CA ASP A 109 4.62 15.67 -1.80
C ASP A 109 4.36 15.92 -3.30
N ILE A 110 4.10 14.85 -4.06
CA ILE A 110 3.95 14.94 -5.51
C ILE A 110 2.76 14.10 -5.98
N VAL A 111 1.81 14.76 -6.62
CA VAL A 111 0.67 14.08 -7.26
C VAL A 111 0.63 14.35 -8.76
N ARG A 112 0.59 13.27 -9.55
CA ARG A 112 0.57 13.30 -11.02
C ARG A 112 -0.67 12.64 -11.62
N SER A 113 -1.79 12.68 -10.89
CA SER A 113 -3.04 12.01 -11.20
C SER A 113 -4.23 12.87 -10.76
N ASN A 114 -5.45 12.41 -11.03
CA ASN A 114 -6.69 13.09 -10.65
C ASN A 114 -7.28 12.43 -9.39
N ASN A 115 -7.55 13.24 -8.37
CA ASN A 115 -8.27 12.87 -7.16
C ASN A 115 -9.50 13.74 -6.95
N SER A 116 -10.53 13.13 -6.37
CA SER A 116 -11.76 13.83 -6.00
C SER A 116 -11.55 14.74 -4.80
N HIS A 117 -10.93 14.21 -3.74
CA HIS A 117 -10.61 14.91 -2.51
C HIS A 117 -9.15 14.69 -2.11
N MET A 118 -8.44 15.78 -1.84
CA MET A 118 -7.05 15.77 -1.44
C MET A 118 -6.82 16.75 -0.29
N GLY A 119 -6.01 16.35 0.68
CA GLY A 119 -5.44 17.23 1.69
C GLY A 119 -4.36 18.13 1.09
N GLU A 120 -3.19 18.17 1.75
CA GLU A 120 -2.09 19.03 1.34
C GLU A 120 -1.22 18.40 0.26
N SER A 121 -0.75 19.22 -0.68
CA SER A 121 0.31 18.77 -1.59
C SER A 121 1.32 19.85 -1.97
N ASN A 122 2.60 19.47 -1.97
CA ASN A 122 3.67 20.35 -2.42
C ASN A 122 3.61 20.59 -3.93
N ARG A 123 3.21 19.59 -4.73
CA ARG A 123 3.14 19.69 -6.19
C ARG A 123 2.04 18.84 -6.79
N VAL A 124 1.14 19.49 -7.53
CA VAL A 124 0.08 18.82 -8.28
C VAL A 124 0.24 19.05 -9.79
N GLY A 125 0.18 17.96 -10.55
CA GLY A 125 0.38 17.95 -12.01
C GLY A 125 -0.89 17.98 -12.87
N ASN A 126 -2.07 17.71 -12.30
CA ASN A 126 -3.35 17.67 -13.02
C ASN A 126 -4.48 18.34 -12.23
N ASN A 127 -5.70 18.36 -12.79
CA ASN A 127 -6.87 18.94 -12.15
C ASN A 127 -7.45 18.01 -11.08
N ASN A 128 -7.36 18.43 -9.83
CA ASN A 128 -8.12 17.87 -8.71
C ASN A 128 -9.31 18.76 -8.36
N SER A 129 -10.41 18.13 -7.97
CA SER A 129 -11.69 18.83 -7.78
C SER A 129 -11.80 19.55 -6.44
N HIS A 130 -11.34 18.93 -5.35
CA HIS A 130 -11.36 19.52 -4.01
C HIS A 130 -10.01 19.31 -3.33
N MET A 131 -9.24 20.39 -3.22
CA MET A 131 -7.94 20.40 -2.54
C MET A 131 -7.98 21.40 -1.39
N VAL A 132 -7.42 21.02 -0.24
CA VAL A 132 -7.34 21.90 0.93
C VAL A 132 -6.23 22.93 0.74
N GLU A 133 -5.01 22.50 0.40
CA GLU A 133 -3.85 23.39 0.26
C GLU A 133 -2.85 22.86 -0.77
N THR A 134 -2.30 23.73 -1.63
CA THR A 134 -1.22 23.35 -2.54
C THR A 134 -0.15 24.43 -2.62
N TYR A 135 1.13 24.05 -2.52
CA TYR A 135 2.23 25.01 -2.53
C TYR A 135 2.71 25.36 -3.95
N ARG A 136 2.56 24.46 -4.94
CA ARG A 136 2.88 24.73 -6.37
C ARG A 136 1.97 23.98 -7.35
N MET A 137 1.13 24.72 -8.05
CA MET A 137 0.36 24.23 -9.21
C MET A 137 1.17 24.41 -10.50
N ARG A 138 1.29 23.36 -11.32
CA ARG A 138 1.74 23.52 -12.72
C ARG A 138 0.51 23.71 -13.59
N SER A 139 0.07 24.96 -13.77
CA SER A 139 -1.01 25.28 -14.72
C SER A 139 -0.56 24.91 -16.13
N ASN A 140 -1.17 23.88 -16.71
CA ASN A 140 -1.08 23.62 -18.14
C ASN A 140 -2.10 24.52 -18.85
N ASN A 141 -1.75 25.79 -19.02
CA ASN A 141 -2.45 26.65 -19.97
C ASN A 141 -1.90 26.31 -21.36
N ARG A 142 -2.66 25.56 -22.16
CA ARG A 142 -2.40 25.31 -23.58
C ARG A 142 -3.43 26.06 -24.41
#